data_AF-A0A2K8VHE6-F1
#
_entry.id   AF-A0A2K8VHE6-F1
#
_cell.length_a   1.000
_cell.length_b   1.000
_cell.length_c   1.000
_cell.angle_alpha   90.00
_cell.angle_beta   90.00
_cell.angle_gamma   90.00
#
_symmetry.space_group_name_H-M   'P 1'
#
loop_
_entity.id
_entity.type
_entity.pdbx_description
1 polymer ?
#
loop_
_entity_poly.entity_id
_entity_poly.type
_entity_poly.pdbx_seq_one_letter_code
_entity_poly.pdbx_strand_id
1 'polypeptide(L)' 'MIYLEHYAEKLKNVVINIDKVKEIDRDGIEAIKTVWAIALKKNKKFSIRGLGCKDIYDHFGTPFVA' A
#
# COMPACT_ATOMS: atom_id res chain seq x y z
N MET A 1 -1.86 6.28 -13.16
CA MET A 1 -1.29 5.60 -11.98
C MET A 1 -0.20 4.55 -12.33
N ILE A 2 0.55 4.68 -13.43
CA ILE A 2 1.47 3.61 -13.91
C ILE A 2 2.76 3.48 -13.08
N TYR A 3 3.19 4.54 -12.39
CA TYR A 3 4.50 4.58 -11.73
C TYR A 3 4.60 3.61 -10.55
N LEU A 4 3.62 3.59 -9.64
CA LEU A 4 3.68 2.73 -8.45
C LEU A 4 3.58 1.24 -8.81
N GLU A 5 2.74 0.90 -9.81
CA GLU A 5 2.60 -0.46 -10.33
C GLU A 5 3.93 -0.99 -10.85
N HIS A 6 4.69 -0.18 -11.59
CA HIS A 6 6.00 -0.54 -12.12
C HIS A 6 6.98 -1.01 -11.02
N TYR A 7 7.01 -0.31 -9.89
CA TYR A 7 7.87 -0.71 -8.76
C TYR A 7 7.29 -1.93 -8.03
N ALA A 8 5.98 -1.99 -7.85
CA ALA A 8 5.31 -3.15 -7.27
C ALA A 8 5.59 -4.44 -8.08
N GLU A 9 5.70 -4.32 -9.40
CA GLU A 9 6.02 -5.42 -10.30
C GLU A 9 7.48 -5.88 -10.18
N LYS A 10 8.44 -4.95 -10.05
CA LYS A 10 9.88 -5.24 -10.11
C LYS A 10 10.51 -5.57 -8.75
N LEU A 11 10.03 -4.96 -7.67
CA LEU A 11 10.61 -5.16 -6.34
C LEU A 11 10.24 -6.54 -5.78
N LYS A 12 11.17 -7.19 -5.07
CA LYS A 12 10.91 -8.49 -4.43
C LYS A 12 9.98 -8.37 -3.22
N ASN A 13 10.15 -7.31 -2.44
CA ASN A 13 9.31 -6.96 -1.29
C ASN A 13 8.93 -5.49 -1.43
N VAL A 14 7.73 -5.13 -0.97
CA VAL A 14 7.21 -3.76 -1.04
C VAL A 14 6.90 -3.28 0.37
N VAL A 15 7.52 -2.16 0.76
CA VAL A 15 7.24 -1.48 2.02
C VAL A 15 6.88 -0.04 1.70
N ILE A 16 5.68 0.39 2.06
CA ILE A 16 5.24 1.78 1.90
C ILE A 16 5.41 2.49 3.22
N ASN A 17 6.27 3.52 3.25
CA ASN A 17 6.42 4.38 4.42
C ASN A 17 5.43 5.55 4.34
N ILE A 18 4.56 5.66 5.33
CA ILE A 18 3.53 6.70 5.43
C ILE A 18 3.80 7.75 6.51
N ASP A 19 4.97 7.76 7.18
CA ASP A 19 5.31 8.67 8.29
C ASP A 19 5.09 10.15 7.96
N LYS A 20 5.23 10.54 6.69
CA LYS A 20 5.06 11.93 6.22
C LYS A 20 3.72 12.21 5.55
N VAL A 21 2.85 11.21 5.45
CA VAL A 21 1.52 11.35 4.83
C VAL A 21 0.57 11.87 5.89
N LYS A 22 0.12 13.12 5.73
CA LYS A 22 -0.85 13.76 6.63
C LYS A 22 -2.29 13.48 6.24
N GLU A 23 -2.56 13.53 4.94
CA GLU A 23 -3.86 13.34 4.33
C GLU A 23 -3.69 12.52 3.04
N ILE A 24 -4.73 11.76 2.69
CA ILE A 24 -4.80 10.99 1.46
C ILE A 24 -6.23 11.01 0.96
N ASP A 25 -6.41 11.16 -0.34
CA ASP A 25 -7.73 11.06 -0.95
C ASP A 25 -8.05 9.61 -1.36
N ARG A 26 -9.24 9.42 -1.94
CA ARG A 26 -9.69 8.12 -2.40
C ARG A 26 -8.75 7.53 -3.46
N ASP A 27 -8.23 8.36 -4.36
CA ASP A 27 -7.37 7.89 -5.45
C ASP A 27 -6.00 7.43 -4.92
N GLY A 28 -5.45 8.10 -3.91
CA GLY A 28 -4.25 7.67 -3.20
C GLY A 28 -4.45 6.32 -2.50
N ILE A 29 -5.60 6.11 -1.88
CA ILE A 29 -5.96 4.83 -1.26
C ILE A 29 -6.05 3.71 -2.32
N GLU A 30 -6.73 3.96 -3.45
CA GLU A 30 -6.83 2.98 -4.55
C GLU A 30 -5.46 2.65 -5.16
N ALA A 31 -4.56 3.63 -5.23
CA ALA A 31 -3.19 3.39 -5.66
C ALA A 31 -2.44 2.44 -4.71
N ILE A 32 -2.58 2.60 -3.39
CA ILE A 32 -1.98 1.68 -2.40
C ILE A 32 -2.60 0.29 -2.51
N LYS A 33 -3.93 0.17 -2.68
CA LYS A 33 -4.62 -1.11 -2.90
C LYS A 33 -4.12 -1.81 -4.15
N THR A 34 -3.87 -1.07 -5.22
CA THR A 34 -3.33 -1.63 -6.48
C THR A 34 -1.94 -2.22 -6.25
N VAL A 35 -1.06 -1.52 -5.52
CA VAL A 35 0.27 -2.03 -5.13
C VAL A 35 0.15 -3.30 -4.28
N TRP A 36 -0.76 -3.31 -3.30
CA TRP A 36 -1.03 -4.49 -2.48
C TRP A 36 -1.52 -5.68 -3.31
N ALA A 37 -2.48 -5.47 -4.21
CA ALA A 37 -3.01 -6.51 -5.08
C ALA A 37 -1.93 -7.12 -5.99
N ILE A 38 -1.02 -6.31 -6.53
CA ILE A 38 0.13 -6.79 -7.31
C ILE A 38 1.06 -7.63 -6.43
N ALA A 39 1.36 -7.19 -5.21
CA ALA A 39 2.20 -7.92 -4.28
C ALA A 39 1.58 -9.28 -3.90
N LEU A 40 0.29 -9.28 -3.56
CA LEU A 40 -0.47 -10.49 -3.24
C LEU A 40 -0.47 -11.49 -4.40
N LYS A 41 -0.84 -11.03 -5.62
CA LYS A 41 -0.86 -11.86 -6.83
C LYS A 41 0.49 -12.51 -7.14
N LYS A 42 1.59 -11.81 -6.83
CA LYS A 42 2.96 -12.29 -7.07
C LYS A 42 3.61 -12.94 -5.84
N ASN A 43 2.83 -13.21 -4.78
CA ASN A 43 3.30 -13.81 -3.52
C ASN A 43 4.51 -13.05 -2.91
N LYS A 44 4.44 -11.72 -2.93
CA LYS A 44 5.46 -10.82 -2.40
C LYS A 44 5.07 -10.34 -1.02
N LYS A 45 6.07 -10.10 -0.16
CA LYS A 45 5.81 -9.44 1.12
C LYS A 45 5.42 -7.99 0.87
N PHE A 46 4.29 -7.59 1.43
CA PHE A 46 3.78 -6.23 1.44
C PHE A 46 3.60 -5.76 2.89
N SER A 47 4.00 -4.53 3.18
CA SER A 47 3.72 -3.90 4.47
C SER A 47 3.61 -2.39 4.33
N ILE A 48 2.84 -1.79 5.21
CA ILE A 48 2.75 -0.34 5.39
C ILE A 48 3.36 -0.03 6.76
N ARG A 49 4.30 0.92 6.81
CA ARG A 49 4.99 1.32 8.04
C ARG A 49 4.86 2.83 8.24
N GLY A 50 4.77 3.23 9.51
CA GLY A 50 4.84 4.64 9.92
C GLY A 50 3.49 5.16 10.36
N LEU A 51 3.47 6.14 11.28
CA LEU A 51 2.24 6.52 12.00
C LEU A 51 1.25 7.35 11.18
N GLY A 52 1.71 7.89 10.03
CA GLY A 52 0.97 8.52 8.94
C GLY A 52 -0.48 8.97 9.15
N CYS A 53 -1.31 8.71 8.15
CA CYS A 53 -2.69 9.18 8.07
C CYS A 53 -3.63 8.07 8.56
N LYS A 54 -4.53 8.43 9.49
CA LYS A 54 -5.54 7.52 10.07
C LYS A 54 -6.38 6.83 9.01
N ASP A 55 -6.70 7.51 7.91
CA ASP A 55 -7.54 6.97 6.84
C ASP A 55 -6.92 5.75 6.15
N ILE A 56 -5.59 5.69 6.09
CA ILE A 56 -4.86 4.52 5.60
C ILE A 56 -5.08 3.35 6.58
N TYR A 57 -4.96 3.60 7.89
CA TYR A 57 -5.24 2.57 8.88
C TYR A 57 -6.69 2.12 8.88
N ASP A 58 -7.65 3.03 8.76
CA ASP A 58 -9.07 2.67 8.77
C ASP A 58 -9.44 1.84 7.53
N HIS A 59 -8.71 2.01 6.40
CA HIS A 59 -8.92 1.20 5.20
C HIS A 59 -8.16 -0.13 5.19
N PHE A 60 -7.04 -0.23 5.89
CA PHE A 60 -6.17 -1.43 5.92
C PHE A 60 -6.18 -2.17 7.28
N GLY A 61 -6.90 -1.65 8.27
CA GLY A 61 -6.85 -2.04 9.68
C GLY A 61 -7.90 -3.07 10.11
N THR A 62 -8.82 -3.45 9.24
CA THR A 62 -9.40 -4.79 9.34
C THR A 62 -8.31 -5.79 8.93
N PRO A 63 -8.06 -6.85 9.71
CA PRO A 63 -7.09 -7.85 9.32
C PRO A 63 -7.56 -8.44 8.00
N PHE A 64 -6.87 -8.11 6.91
CA PHE A 64 -6.92 -8.87 5.68
C PHE A 64 -6.32 -10.22 6.01
N VAL A 65 -7.18 -11.13 6.50
CA VAL A 65 -6.83 -12.53 6.66
C VAL A 65 -6.60 -13.06 5.25
N ALA A 66 -5.40 -13.59 5.05
CA ALA A 66 -4.89 -14.10 3.79
C ALA A 66 -5.76 -15.22 3.20
#